data_AF-A0A9P6H0Y5-F1
#
_entry.id   AF-A0A9P6H0Y5-F1
#
_cell.length_a   1.000
_cell.length_b   1.000
_cell.length_c   1.000
_cell.angle_alpha   90.00
_cell.angle_beta   90.00
_cell.angle_gamma   90.00
#
_symmetry.space_group_name_H-M   'P 1'
#
loop_
_entity.id
_entity.type
_entity.pdbx_description
1 polymer ?
#
loop_
_entity_poly.entity_id
_entity_poly.type
_entity_poly.pdbx_seq_one_letter_code
_entity_poly.pdbx_strand_id
1 'polypeptide(L)'
;MKCDQMKSTLIQLRDLHSTMVQMLPKENINQHPFDYFKEEFNSITRKIEETTNSFRSKLDKIRKCSKILKDEYKRITKELKEGERAIPEFTNVNMENEFIINELERISSKKRYLEKDIIRKSEEIYEILEELGVLVEDDSTLNDSFLNPITDRLNLNIDSLKISHSRLIFKDKFEQYEEIFNEAGLEKIYLAVREMFLEKHFYTEKLTKNKTVPNKLARSEEVAELYKQIGENINIYSYACSLLKNQEVSLEKLTKLGLVLKILQLEKHERERHRRGLFKDTSGLLVRLGIVDHEFTINQKLYKLEELNEKYSKMVKEREQEVIKLMKEIRSKEEILNLNIKNFKEGFKKTANLDLSVVNESNLSLVEEAFQINGSITTANIESLRSYLSHLTEEYNNRIREIYDNTKEYLEELCKLFTLEMGDYELTKEGIGEMRLKIESLEPKKELYMEILSLIDKREELVESMNNFEKIASDPRRLFKSSFQLLREEKFRKTAFPSLLKIEETLFKLLETYKERFGEFLRNNKSYASTLKEEIDGRIVNKTVFINKFDSPIRRKKN
;
A
#
# COMPACT_ATOMS: atom_id res chain seq x y z
N MET A 1 -43.76 25.12 28.18
CA MET A 1 -42.56 25.22 27.31
C MET A 1 -42.21 26.66 26.92
N LYS A 2 -42.93 27.34 26.01
CA LYS A 2 -42.47 28.66 25.48
C LYS A 2 -42.22 29.72 26.57
N CYS A 3 -43.12 29.87 27.54
CA CYS A 3 -42.92 30.79 28.68
C CYS A 3 -41.70 30.44 29.53
N ASP A 4 -41.38 29.16 29.67
CA ASP A 4 -40.35 28.66 30.58
C ASP A 4 -38.96 28.80 29.94
N GLN A 5 -38.87 28.52 28.65
CA GLN A 5 -37.70 28.84 27.82
C GLN A 5 -37.41 30.35 27.84
N MET A 6 -38.44 31.19 27.63
CA MET A 6 -38.31 32.65 27.66
C MET A 6 -37.83 33.18 29.03
N LYS A 7 -38.34 32.64 30.14
CA LYS A 7 -37.83 32.93 31.49
C LYS A 7 -36.36 32.51 31.66
N SER A 8 -35.99 31.33 31.15
CA SER A 8 -34.61 30.83 31.24
C SER A 8 -33.63 31.73 30.47
N THR A 9 -33.95 32.16 29.25
CA THR A 9 -33.09 33.11 28.49
C THR A 9 -33.00 34.49 29.14
N LEU A 10 -34.06 34.97 29.79
CA LEU A 10 -34.03 36.26 30.51
C LEU A 10 -33.11 36.21 31.75
N ILE A 11 -33.03 35.07 32.44
CA ILE A 11 -32.07 34.85 33.53
C ILE A 11 -30.64 34.82 32.96
N GLN A 12 -30.39 34.01 31.93
CA GLN A 12 -29.06 33.91 31.29
C GLN A 12 -28.54 35.26 30.76
N LEU A 13 -29.41 36.09 30.16
CA LEU A 13 -29.04 37.44 29.71
C LEU A 13 -28.68 38.38 30.87
N ARG A 14 -29.38 38.27 32.01
CA ARG A 14 -29.08 39.05 33.22
C ARG A 14 -27.73 38.64 33.82
N ASP A 15 -27.46 37.34 33.89
CA ASP A 15 -26.22 36.81 34.47
C ASP A 15 -25.02 37.12 33.58
N LEU A 16 -25.18 37.02 32.25
CA LEU A 16 -24.20 37.47 31.26
C LEU A 16 -23.90 38.97 31.41
N HIS A 17 -24.93 39.84 31.43
CA HIS A 17 -24.74 41.28 31.63
C HIS A 17 -24.04 41.59 32.95
N SER A 18 -24.42 40.94 34.05
CA SER A 18 -23.77 41.07 35.36
C SER A 18 -22.28 40.72 35.30
N THR A 19 -21.93 39.66 34.58
CA THR A 19 -20.53 39.23 34.37
C THR A 19 -19.75 40.24 33.52
N MET A 20 -20.36 40.78 32.45
CA MET A 20 -19.72 41.78 31.59
C MET A 20 -19.44 43.09 32.32
N VAL A 21 -20.35 43.54 33.20
CA VAL A 21 -20.12 44.72 34.06
C VAL A 21 -18.90 44.52 34.97
N GLN A 22 -18.69 43.31 35.48
CA GLN A 22 -17.53 42.99 36.34
C GLN A 22 -16.21 42.88 35.56
N MET A 23 -16.26 42.56 34.26
CA MET A 23 -15.10 42.44 33.36
C MET A 23 -14.73 43.76 32.67
N LEU A 24 -15.53 44.83 32.83
CA LEU A 24 -15.33 46.08 32.12
C LEU A 24 -14.17 46.90 32.73
N PRO A 25 -13.24 47.46 31.92
CA PRO A 25 -12.22 48.38 32.42
C PRO A 25 -12.85 49.63 33.07
N LYS A 26 -12.20 50.17 34.10
CA LYS A 26 -12.70 51.35 34.84
C LYS A 26 -12.74 52.60 33.96
N GLU A 27 -11.83 52.64 33.00
CA GLU A 27 -11.66 53.65 31.96
C GLU A 27 -12.88 53.70 31.02
N ASN A 28 -13.59 52.57 30.88
CA ASN A 28 -14.73 52.38 29.98
C ASN A 28 -16.08 52.33 30.72
N ILE A 29 -16.12 52.55 32.05
CA ILE A 29 -17.32 52.33 32.90
C ILE A 29 -18.58 53.12 32.49
N ASN A 30 -18.43 54.17 31.68
CA ASN A 30 -19.53 54.96 31.12
C ASN A 30 -20.10 54.39 29.80
N GLN A 31 -19.48 53.36 29.23
CA GLN A 31 -19.97 52.64 28.06
C GLN A 31 -20.86 51.47 28.49
N HIS A 32 -21.92 51.23 27.73
CA HIS A 32 -22.82 50.11 27.98
C HIS A 32 -22.12 48.78 27.64
N PRO A 33 -22.18 47.72 28.49
CA PRO A 33 -21.31 46.54 28.34
C PRO A 33 -21.45 45.80 27.01
N PHE A 34 -22.66 45.77 26.42
CA PHE A 34 -22.90 45.14 25.12
C PHE A 34 -22.29 45.90 23.94
N ASP A 35 -22.05 47.21 24.08
CA ASP A 35 -21.39 48.02 23.06
C ASP A 35 -19.86 47.93 23.16
N TYR A 36 -19.32 47.71 24.37
CA TYR A 36 -17.89 47.45 24.58
C TYR A 36 -17.48 46.07 24.03
N PHE A 37 -18.16 44.99 24.44
CA PHE A 37 -17.86 43.62 24.00
C PHE A 37 -18.46 43.24 22.63
N LYS A 38 -18.80 44.24 21.81
CA LYS A 38 -19.57 44.05 20.57
C LYS A 38 -18.81 43.20 19.53
N GLU A 39 -17.51 43.41 19.38
CA GLU A 39 -16.72 42.67 18.40
C GLU A 39 -16.42 41.23 18.86
N GLU A 40 -16.33 40.98 20.16
CA GLU A 40 -16.31 39.64 20.73
C GLU A 40 -17.62 38.90 20.42
N PHE A 41 -18.78 39.54 20.60
CA PHE A 41 -20.07 38.95 20.24
C PHE A 41 -20.23 38.73 18.74
N ASN A 42 -19.76 39.65 17.89
CA ASN A 42 -19.72 39.45 16.43
C ASN A 42 -18.86 38.24 16.08
N SER A 43 -17.67 38.11 16.68
CA SER A 43 -16.72 37.01 16.49
C SER A 43 -17.28 35.66 16.96
N ILE A 44 -17.94 35.62 18.11
CA ILE A 44 -18.63 34.43 18.64
C ILE A 44 -19.81 34.03 17.73
N THR A 45 -20.65 34.99 17.35
CA THR A 45 -21.81 34.76 16.47
C THR A 45 -21.35 34.19 15.13
N ARG A 46 -20.34 34.81 14.50
CA ARG A 46 -19.78 34.33 13.22
C ARG A 46 -19.23 32.91 13.35
N LYS A 47 -18.50 32.58 14.42
CA LYS A 47 -18.01 31.20 14.67
C LYS A 47 -19.15 30.19 14.86
N ILE A 48 -20.26 30.59 15.51
CA ILE A 48 -21.46 29.75 15.66
C ILE A 48 -22.14 29.54 14.30
N GLU A 49 -22.22 30.56 13.46
CA GLU A 49 -22.78 30.47 12.10
C GLU A 49 -21.90 29.62 11.17
N GLU A 50 -20.59 29.85 11.14
CA GLU A 50 -19.58 29.04 10.44
C GLU A 50 -19.71 27.55 10.83
N THR A 51 -19.79 27.28 12.13
CA THR A 51 -19.96 25.92 12.68
C THR A 51 -21.30 25.32 12.29
N THR A 52 -22.40 26.08 12.40
CA THR A 52 -23.76 25.64 12.05
C THR A 52 -23.89 25.32 10.57
N ASN A 53 -23.31 26.15 9.70
CA ASN A 53 -23.31 25.95 8.25
C ASN A 53 -22.42 24.77 7.84
N SER A 54 -21.28 24.56 8.53
CA SER A 54 -20.47 23.34 8.39
C SER A 54 -21.25 22.07 8.75
N PHE A 55 -22.00 22.07 9.87
CA PHE A 55 -22.85 20.94 10.24
C PHE A 55 -24.02 20.72 9.26
N ARG A 56 -24.69 21.77 8.79
CA ARG A 56 -25.75 21.66 7.76
C ARG A 56 -25.21 21.08 6.45
N SER A 57 -24.10 21.60 5.96
CA SER A 57 -23.44 21.11 4.74
C SER A 57 -23.07 19.62 4.85
N LYS A 58 -22.52 19.20 5.99
CA LYS A 58 -22.25 17.77 6.28
C LYS A 58 -23.53 16.94 6.30
N LEU A 59 -24.59 17.39 6.99
CA LEU A 59 -25.88 16.70 7.07
C LEU A 59 -26.52 16.49 5.68
N ASP A 60 -26.45 17.50 4.82
CA ASP A 60 -27.04 17.42 3.48
C ASP A 60 -26.17 16.60 2.50
N LYS A 61 -24.83 16.56 2.67
CA LYS A 61 -23.97 15.55 2.01
C LYS A 61 -24.36 14.13 2.45
N ILE A 62 -24.52 13.89 3.76
CA ILE A 62 -24.93 12.58 4.33
C ILE A 62 -26.31 12.13 3.82
N ARG A 63 -27.28 13.04 3.70
CA ARG A 63 -28.61 12.77 3.12
C ARG A 63 -28.56 12.42 1.63
N LYS A 64 -27.70 13.09 0.85
CA LYS A 64 -27.47 12.72 -0.57
C LYS A 64 -26.90 11.30 -0.68
N CYS A 65 -25.97 10.92 0.20
CA CYS A 65 -25.46 9.55 0.28
C CYS A 65 -26.55 8.53 0.64
N SER A 66 -27.40 8.79 1.65
CA SER A 66 -28.56 7.93 1.99
C SER A 66 -29.43 7.65 0.76
N LYS A 67 -29.79 8.69 -0.01
CA LYS A 67 -30.58 8.51 -1.22
C LYS A 67 -29.90 7.60 -2.24
N ILE A 68 -28.62 7.85 -2.54
CA ILE A 68 -27.86 7.04 -3.51
C ILE A 68 -27.79 5.57 -3.07
N LEU A 69 -27.53 5.31 -1.79
CA LEU A 69 -27.48 3.95 -1.23
C LEU A 69 -28.85 3.25 -1.30
N LYS A 70 -29.97 3.96 -1.05
CA LYS A 70 -31.34 3.42 -1.21
C LYS A 70 -31.67 3.09 -2.66
N ASP A 71 -31.30 3.97 -3.59
CA ASP A 71 -31.56 3.79 -5.03
C ASP A 71 -30.71 2.62 -5.60
N GLU A 72 -29.46 2.47 -5.13
CA GLU A 72 -28.57 1.33 -5.44
C GLU A 72 -29.12 0.00 -4.87
N TYR A 73 -29.53 -0.01 -3.60
CA TYR A 73 -30.14 -1.18 -2.94
C TYR A 73 -31.35 -1.69 -3.72
N LYS A 74 -32.24 -0.77 -4.13
CA LYS A 74 -33.41 -1.07 -4.97
C LYS A 74 -33.05 -1.59 -6.37
N ARG A 75 -31.90 -1.19 -6.93
CA ARG A 75 -31.44 -1.74 -8.20
C ARG A 75 -31.04 -3.21 -8.02
N ILE A 76 -30.24 -3.52 -7.00
CA ILE A 76 -29.71 -4.88 -6.78
C ILE A 76 -30.81 -5.85 -6.32
N THR A 77 -31.74 -5.45 -5.44
CA THR A 77 -32.90 -6.31 -5.08
C THR A 77 -33.72 -6.69 -6.31
N LYS A 78 -34.00 -5.70 -7.18
CA LYS A 78 -34.75 -5.88 -8.42
C LYS A 78 -34.01 -6.75 -9.45
N GLU A 79 -32.70 -6.58 -9.61
CA GLU A 79 -31.86 -7.45 -10.45
C GLU A 79 -31.96 -8.93 -10.01
N LEU A 80 -31.89 -9.19 -8.69
CA LEU A 80 -31.96 -10.53 -8.11
C LEU A 80 -33.38 -11.13 -8.03
N LYS A 81 -34.42 -10.34 -8.34
CA LYS A 81 -35.84 -10.66 -8.12
C LYS A 81 -36.16 -10.97 -6.64
N GLU A 82 -35.42 -10.37 -5.70
CA GLU A 82 -35.68 -10.50 -4.26
C GLU A 82 -36.66 -9.42 -3.76
N GLY A 83 -37.56 -9.80 -2.85
CA GLY A 83 -38.48 -8.86 -2.22
C GLY A 83 -37.72 -7.81 -1.38
N GLU A 84 -38.01 -6.53 -1.63
CA GLU A 84 -37.41 -5.43 -0.86
C GLU A 84 -37.74 -5.58 0.63
N ARG A 85 -36.71 -5.71 1.49
CA ARG A 85 -36.91 -5.52 2.93
C ARG A 85 -37.23 -4.06 3.19
N ALA A 86 -38.25 -3.79 4.02
CA ALA A 86 -38.55 -2.46 4.50
C ALA A 86 -37.36 -1.91 5.31
N ILE A 87 -36.84 -0.75 4.90
CA ILE A 87 -35.82 0.00 5.64
C ILE A 87 -36.56 0.70 6.79
N PRO A 88 -36.16 0.52 8.07
CA PRO A 88 -36.77 1.22 9.19
C PRO A 88 -36.61 2.74 9.09
N GLU A 89 -37.58 3.50 9.61
CA GLU A 89 -37.47 4.96 9.71
C GLU A 89 -36.56 5.34 10.89
N PHE A 90 -35.30 5.67 10.61
CA PHE A 90 -34.35 6.14 11.61
C PHE A 90 -34.38 7.66 11.76
N THR A 91 -34.41 8.16 12.99
CA THR A 91 -34.25 9.59 13.30
C THR A 91 -32.83 10.12 13.07
N ASN A 92 -31.84 9.21 12.99
CA ASN A 92 -30.44 9.52 12.72
C ASN A 92 -30.03 8.96 11.35
N VAL A 93 -29.68 9.84 10.42
CA VAL A 93 -29.30 9.49 9.04
C VAL A 93 -28.02 8.63 8.99
N ASN A 94 -27.16 8.69 10.01
CA ASN A 94 -25.99 7.82 10.07
C ASN A 94 -26.37 6.35 10.35
N MET A 95 -27.31 6.12 11.27
CA MET A 95 -27.84 4.76 11.54
C MET A 95 -28.62 4.22 10.33
N GLU A 96 -29.32 5.09 9.61
CA GLU A 96 -29.94 4.75 8.33
C GLU A 96 -28.90 4.28 7.29
N ASN A 97 -27.81 5.05 7.11
CA ASN A 97 -26.75 4.71 6.19
C ASN A 97 -26.06 3.37 6.55
N GLU A 98 -25.71 3.16 7.81
CA GLU A 98 -25.11 1.90 8.27
C GLU A 98 -26.06 0.71 8.05
N PHE A 99 -27.36 0.85 8.32
CA PHE A 99 -28.35 -0.19 8.03
C PHE A 99 -28.41 -0.53 6.54
N ILE A 100 -28.42 0.48 5.66
CA ILE A 100 -28.46 0.27 4.20
C ILE A 100 -27.16 -0.35 3.70
N ILE A 101 -26.00 0.05 4.23
CA ILE A 101 -24.69 -0.53 3.88
C ILE A 101 -24.65 -2.01 4.27
N ASN A 102 -25.06 -2.37 5.48
CA ASN A 102 -25.12 -3.76 5.95
C ASN A 102 -26.05 -4.64 5.09
N GLU A 103 -27.21 -4.11 4.67
CA GLU A 103 -28.12 -4.81 3.75
C GLU A 103 -27.57 -4.88 2.31
N LEU A 104 -26.89 -3.83 1.82
CA LEU A 104 -26.18 -3.84 0.54
C LEU A 104 -25.06 -4.89 0.51
N GLU A 105 -24.26 -5.00 1.57
CA GLU A 105 -23.21 -6.01 1.69
C GLU A 105 -23.79 -7.43 1.74
N ARG A 106 -24.86 -7.65 2.51
CA ARG A 106 -25.59 -8.93 2.57
C ARG A 106 -26.09 -9.35 1.18
N ILE A 107 -26.73 -8.44 0.45
CA ILE A 107 -27.29 -8.72 -0.88
C ILE A 107 -26.18 -8.87 -1.92
N SER A 108 -25.14 -8.03 -1.90
CA SER A 108 -23.99 -8.14 -2.81
C SER A 108 -23.23 -9.44 -2.61
N SER A 109 -23.09 -9.91 -1.37
CA SER A 109 -22.50 -11.22 -1.05
C SER A 109 -23.33 -12.38 -1.62
N LYS A 110 -24.67 -12.28 -1.55
CA LYS A 110 -25.57 -13.27 -2.14
C LYS A 110 -25.57 -13.23 -3.67
N LYS A 111 -25.42 -12.05 -4.29
CA LYS A 111 -25.21 -11.90 -5.74
C LYS A 111 -23.92 -12.60 -6.17
N ARG A 112 -22.79 -12.32 -5.50
CA ARG A 112 -21.49 -12.97 -5.75
C ARG A 112 -21.54 -14.49 -5.58
N TYR A 113 -22.33 -14.98 -4.63
CA TYR A 113 -22.56 -16.42 -4.45
C TYR A 113 -23.30 -17.01 -5.67
N LEU A 114 -24.40 -16.39 -6.11
CA LEU A 114 -25.16 -16.81 -7.29
C LEU A 114 -24.33 -16.72 -8.58
N GLU A 115 -23.47 -15.70 -8.72
CA GLU A 115 -22.53 -15.56 -9.84
C GLU A 115 -21.58 -16.76 -9.92
N LYS A 116 -20.96 -17.15 -8.79
CA LYS A 116 -20.08 -18.32 -8.72
C LYS A 116 -20.79 -19.64 -9.02
N ASP A 117 -21.99 -19.85 -8.50
CA ASP A 117 -22.77 -21.06 -8.78
C ASP A 117 -23.28 -21.10 -10.23
N ILE A 118 -23.55 -19.94 -10.87
CA ILE A 118 -23.87 -19.85 -12.30
C ILE A 118 -22.64 -20.16 -13.16
N ILE A 119 -21.46 -19.63 -12.81
CA ILE A 119 -20.19 -19.89 -13.52
C ILE A 119 -19.86 -21.38 -13.47
N ARG A 120 -19.80 -21.96 -12.26
CA ARG A 120 -19.52 -23.40 -12.07
C ARG A 120 -20.47 -24.30 -12.85
N LYS A 121 -21.77 -23.99 -12.87
CA LYS A 121 -22.74 -24.75 -13.68
C LYS A 121 -22.62 -24.53 -15.18
N SER A 122 -22.03 -23.42 -15.59
CA SER A 122 -21.73 -23.16 -17.01
C SER A 122 -20.50 -23.97 -17.44
N GLU A 123 -19.46 -24.03 -16.60
CA GLU A 123 -18.26 -24.86 -16.77
C GLU A 123 -18.63 -26.35 -16.81
N GLU A 124 -19.37 -26.86 -15.80
CA GLU A 124 -19.93 -28.23 -15.74
C GLU A 124 -20.77 -28.57 -16.99
N ILE A 125 -21.38 -27.59 -17.66
CA ILE A 125 -22.12 -27.78 -18.92
C ILE A 125 -21.17 -27.79 -20.13
N TYR A 126 -20.20 -26.88 -20.21
CA TYR A 126 -19.25 -26.82 -21.32
C TYR A 126 -18.41 -28.10 -21.44
N GLU A 127 -17.88 -28.62 -20.33
CA GLU A 127 -17.15 -29.91 -20.30
C GLU A 127 -17.98 -31.04 -20.92
N ILE A 128 -19.25 -31.15 -20.53
CA ILE A 128 -20.13 -32.21 -21.05
C ILE A 128 -20.48 -31.98 -22.53
N LEU A 129 -20.61 -30.73 -22.98
CA LEU A 129 -20.82 -30.41 -24.41
C LEU A 129 -19.59 -30.75 -25.26
N GLU A 130 -18.38 -30.64 -24.70
CA GLU A 130 -17.13 -31.06 -25.33
C GLU A 130 -17.06 -32.59 -25.44
N GLU A 131 -17.30 -33.32 -24.33
CA GLU A 131 -17.32 -34.79 -24.31
C GLU A 131 -18.42 -35.40 -25.20
N LEU A 132 -19.52 -34.66 -25.42
CA LEU A 132 -20.58 -35.04 -26.34
C LEU A 132 -20.24 -34.73 -27.81
N GLY A 133 -19.13 -34.06 -28.11
CA GLY A 133 -18.76 -33.62 -29.46
C GLY A 133 -19.76 -32.62 -30.06
N VAL A 134 -20.31 -31.74 -29.21
CA VAL A 134 -21.31 -30.73 -29.60
C VAL A 134 -20.73 -29.32 -29.63
N LEU A 135 -19.61 -29.07 -28.93
CA LEU A 135 -18.77 -27.92 -29.23
C LEU A 135 -18.13 -28.13 -30.60
N VAL A 136 -18.42 -27.22 -31.54
CA VAL A 136 -17.85 -27.24 -32.89
C VAL A 136 -16.52 -26.49 -32.82
N GLU A 137 -15.44 -27.17 -33.22
CA GLU A 137 -14.04 -26.72 -33.05
C GLU A 137 -13.72 -25.36 -33.73
N ASP A 138 -14.54 -24.93 -34.69
CA ASP A 138 -14.32 -23.71 -35.49
C ASP A 138 -14.87 -22.40 -34.88
N ASP A 139 -15.69 -22.42 -33.83
CA ASP A 139 -16.28 -21.20 -33.25
C ASP A 139 -15.47 -20.66 -32.05
N SER A 140 -14.22 -20.26 -32.31
CA SER A 140 -13.33 -19.62 -31.31
C SER A 140 -13.95 -18.41 -30.62
N THR A 141 -14.91 -17.73 -31.28
CA THR A 141 -15.64 -16.59 -30.72
C THR A 141 -16.54 -16.97 -29.54
N LEU A 142 -16.87 -18.26 -29.36
CA LEU A 142 -17.70 -18.74 -28.25
C LEU A 142 -16.93 -18.78 -26.92
N ASN A 143 -15.61 -19.00 -26.94
CA ASN A 143 -14.74 -18.80 -25.78
C ASN A 143 -14.54 -17.28 -25.54
N ASP A 144 -14.08 -16.56 -26.56
CA ASP A 144 -13.69 -15.14 -26.45
C ASP A 144 -14.86 -14.20 -26.14
N SER A 145 -16.07 -14.48 -26.60
CA SER A 145 -17.24 -13.62 -26.32
C SER A 145 -17.99 -14.00 -25.04
N PHE A 146 -17.59 -15.06 -24.32
CA PHE A 146 -18.40 -15.56 -23.21
C PHE A 146 -17.69 -15.80 -21.88
N LEU A 147 -16.40 -16.13 -21.87
CA LEU A 147 -15.62 -16.08 -20.63
C LEU A 147 -15.26 -14.61 -20.30
N ASN A 148 -14.74 -13.87 -21.29
CA ASN A 148 -14.24 -12.49 -21.10
C ASN A 148 -15.24 -11.52 -20.43
N PRO A 149 -16.53 -11.42 -20.81
CA PRO A 149 -17.45 -10.48 -20.15
C PRO A 149 -17.80 -10.83 -18.69
N ILE A 150 -17.45 -12.04 -18.24
CA ILE A 150 -17.71 -12.56 -16.90
C ILE A 150 -16.44 -12.46 -16.04
N THR A 151 -15.26 -12.74 -16.59
CA THR A 151 -13.96 -12.44 -15.96
C THR A 151 -13.72 -10.93 -15.86
N ASP A 152 -14.16 -10.12 -16.83
CA ASP A 152 -14.16 -8.64 -16.77
C ASP A 152 -14.93 -8.03 -15.58
N ARG A 153 -15.68 -8.82 -14.82
CA ARG A 153 -16.38 -8.38 -13.59
C ARG A 153 -15.76 -8.91 -12.30
N LEU A 154 -14.77 -9.78 -12.39
CA LEU A 154 -14.16 -10.50 -11.28
C LEU A 154 -12.64 -10.46 -11.43
N ASN A 155 -11.95 -9.58 -10.71
CA ASN A 155 -10.49 -9.42 -10.76
C ASN A 155 -9.75 -10.73 -10.40
N LEU A 156 -9.55 -11.58 -11.41
CA LEU A 156 -8.81 -12.83 -11.39
C LEU A 156 -7.84 -12.79 -12.56
N ASN A 157 -6.56 -12.64 -12.22
CA ASN A 157 -5.49 -12.41 -13.19
C ASN A 157 -5.28 -13.64 -14.08
N ILE A 158 -5.45 -13.45 -15.39
CA ILE A 158 -4.83 -14.24 -16.46
C ILE A 158 -4.35 -13.24 -17.53
N ASP A 159 -3.22 -12.59 -17.27
CA ASP A 159 -2.65 -11.56 -18.15
C ASP A 159 -2.07 -12.12 -19.47
N SER A 160 -2.87 -12.23 -20.54
CA SER A 160 -2.35 -12.21 -21.92
C SER A 160 -3.42 -12.11 -23.02
N LEU A 161 -3.74 -10.89 -23.48
CA LEU A 161 -3.85 -10.46 -24.91
C LEU A 161 -4.49 -9.06 -24.99
N LYS A 162 -3.97 -8.18 -25.86
CA LYS A 162 -4.13 -6.72 -25.74
C LYS A 162 -5.17 -6.10 -26.72
N ILE A 163 -5.65 -4.93 -26.30
CA ILE A 163 -6.86 -4.19 -26.69
C ILE A 163 -6.41 -2.91 -27.47
N SER A 164 -7.01 -2.47 -28.62
CA SER A 164 -6.43 -1.40 -29.49
C SER A 164 -7.22 -0.18 -30.13
N HIS A 165 -8.57 -0.04 -30.25
CA HIS A 165 -9.18 1.13 -31.00
C HIS A 165 -10.56 1.83 -30.66
N SER A 166 -11.01 1.96 -29.40
CA SER A 166 -12.01 2.94 -28.88
C SER A 166 -11.60 3.86 -27.69
N ARG A 167 -10.73 3.42 -26.75
CA ARG A 167 -10.38 4.03 -25.45
C ARG A 167 -10.32 5.56 -25.40
N LEU A 168 -9.75 6.16 -26.46
CA LEU A 168 -9.39 7.58 -26.56
C LEU A 168 -10.55 8.56 -26.31
N ILE A 169 -11.80 8.15 -26.52
CA ILE A 169 -12.99 9.02 -26.45
C ILE A 169 -13.53 9.19 -25.01
N PHE A 170 -13.12 8.34 -24.06
CA PHE A 170 -13.65 8.38 -22.68
C PHE A 170 -12.84 9.22 -21.68
N LYS A 171 -11.59 9.57 -22.01
CA LYS A 171 -10.67 10.28 -21.11
C LYS A 171 -11.20 11.67 -20.71
N ASP A 172 -11.55 12.48 -21.70
CA ASP A 172 -11.94 13.90 -21.56
C ASP A 172 -13.20 14.14 -20.68
N LYS A 173 -13.97 13.09 -20.40
CA LYS A 173 -15.13 13.12 -19.49
C LYS A 173 -14.81 12.65 -18.06
N PHE A 174 -13.70 11.96 -17.86
CA PHE A 174 -13.33 11.39 -16.56
C PHE A 174 -12.55 12.38 -15.69
N GLU A 175 -11.71 13.21 -16.31
CA GLU A 175 -10.95 14.27 -15.64
C GLU A 175 -11.88 15.32 -14.97
N GLN A 176 -13.07 15.54 -15.52
CA GLN A 176 -14.11 16.43 -14.95
C GLN A 176 -14.69 15.98 -13.60
N TYR A 177 -14.40 14.74 -13.15
CA TYR A 177 -14.84 14.23 -11.86
C TYR A 177 -13.74 14.30 -10.77
N GLU A 178 -12.49 14.60 -11.12
CA GLU A 178 -11.35 14.63 -10.17
C GLU A 178 -11.52 15.74 -9.12
N GLU A 179 -11.87 16.96 -9.53
CA GLU A 179 -12.17 18.08 -8.63
C GLU A 179 -13.26 17.73 -7.60
N ILE A 180 -14.35 17.10 -8.04
CA ILE A 180 -15.53 16.82 -7.22
C ILE A 180 -15.22 15.82 -6.09
N PHE A 181 -14.36 14.83 -6.34
CA PHE A 181 -13.95 13.86 -5.32
C PHE A 181 -12.90 14.44 -4.35
N ASN A 182 -12.04 15.33 -4.84
CA ASN A 182 -11.03 16.00 -4.02
C ASN A 182 -11.66 17.02 -3.06
N GLU A 183 -12.64 17.82 -3.50
CA GLU A 183 -13.46 18.67 -2.61
C GLU A 183 -14.28 17.88 -1.56
N ALA A 184 -14.49 16.58 -1.79
CA ALA A 184 -15.17 15.70 -0.84
C ALA A 184 -14.22 15.05 0.18
N GLY A 185 -12.89 15.15 0.00
CA GLY A 185 -11.91 14.43 0.80
C GLY A 185 -11.88 12.92 0.53
N LEU A 186 -12.29 12.48 -0.67
CA LEU A 186 -12.44 11.07 -1.07
C LEU A 186 -11.33 10.60 -2.02
N GLU A 187 -10.18 11.27 -2.00
CA GLU A 187 -9.01 11.06 -2.88
C GLU A 187 -8.59 9.59 -3.02
N LYS A 188 -8.58 8.82 -1.91
CA LYS A 188 -8.25 7.37 -1.93
C LYS A 188 -9.27 6.51 -2.67
N ILE A 189 -10.53 6.92 -2.74
CA ILE A 189 -11.57 6.25 -3.52
C ILE A 189 -11.48 6.67 -4.99
N TYR A 190 -11.21 7.95 -5.26
CA TYR A 190 -10.99 8.45 -6.62
C TYR A 190 -9.83 7.72 -7.31
N LEU A 191 -8.68 7.56 -6.63
CA LEU A 191 -7.51 6.84 -7.19
C LEU A 191 -7.84 5.38 -7.55
N ALA A 192 -8.50 4.64 -6.64
CA ALA A 192 -8.92 3.26 -6.91
C ALA A 192 -9.91 3.15 -8.08
N VAL A 193 -10.85 4.10 -8.19
CA VAL A 193 -11.83 4.14 -9.29
C VAL A 193 -11.21 4.60 -10.62
N ARG A 194 -10.15 5.42 -10.57
CA ARG A 194 -9.36 5.86 -11.75
C ARG A 194 -8.53 4.73 -12.33
N GLU A 195 -7.86 3.94 -11.50
CA GLU A 195 -7.10 2.75 -11.94
C GLU A 195 -8.03 1.72 -12.60
N MET A 196 -9.18 1.43 -11.98
CA MET A 196 -10.23 0.54 -12.53
C MET A 196 -10.81 0.97 -13.90
N PHE A 197 -10.63 2.22 -14.33
CA PHE A 197 -11.29 2.77 -15.51
C PHE A 197 -10.43 2.76 -16.79
N LEU A 198 -9.10 2.72 -16.65
CA LEU A 198 -8.17 2.90 -17.78
C LEU A 198 -8.05 1.68 -18.68
N GLU A 199 -8.34 0.47 -18.20
CA GLU A 199 -8.07 -0.77 -18.92
C GLU A 199 -9.08 -1.09 -20.05
N LYS A 200 -10.33 -0.61 -19.98
CA LYS A 200 -11.48 -1.46 -20.38
C LYS A 200 -12.00 -1.46 -21.84
N HIS A 201 -11.57 -0.59 -22.76
CA HIS A 201 -12.29 -0.38 -24.03
C HIS A 201 -11.42 -0.08 -25.26
N PHE A 202 -11.32 -0.94 -26.28
CA PHE A 202 -10.54 -0.62 -27.50
C PHE A 202 -10.85 -1.58 -28.76
N TYR A 203 -12.11 -1.64 -29.27
CA TYR A 203 -12.74 -2.15 -30.57
C TYR A 203 -12.48 -3.52 -31.31
N THR A 204 -13.33 -3.85 -32.33
CA THR A 204 -13.69 -5.18 -32.93
C THR A 204 -14.25 -5.13 -34.39
N GLU A 205 -14.41 -6.30 -35.09
CA GLU A 205 -15.31 -6.69 -36.25
C GLU A 205 -15.10 -8.23 -36.59
N LYS A 206 -15.84 -9.07 -37.37
CA LYS A 206 -17.16 -9.10 -38.10
C LYS A 206 -17.64 -10.55 -38.53
N LEU A 207 -18.97 -10.77 -38.59
CA LEU A 207 -19.83 -11.62 -39.51
C LEU A 207 -19.73 -13.18 -39.76
N THR A 208 -20.55 -13.95 -39.02
CA THR A 208 -21.59 -14.96 -39.46
C THR A 208 -21.32 -16.15 -40.44
N LYS A 209 -21.79 -17.37 -40.09
CA LYS A 209 -23.12 -17.93 -40.55
C LYS A 209 -23.50 -19.33 -39.99
N ASN A 210 -24.81 -19.56 -39.88
CA ASN A 210 -25.48 -20.75 -39.32
C ASN A 210 -25.22 -22.10 -40.04
N LYS A 211 -25.38 -23.21 -39.29
CA LYS A 211 -26.06 -24.45 -39.75
C LYS A 211 -26.67 -25.22 -38.56
N THR A 212 -27.67 -26.06 -38.84
CA THR A 212 -28.43 -26.83 -37.83
C THR A 212 -28.22 -28.34 -38.00
N VAL A 213 -28.26 -29.09 -36.89
CA VAL A 213 -28.08 -30.56 -36.83
C VAL A 213 -29.27 -31.19 -36.07
N PRO A 214 -29.76 -32.40 -36.43
CA PRO A 214 -31.12 -32.83 -36.06
C PRO A 214 -31.23 -33.62 -34.74
N ASN A 215 -32.37 -33.47 -34.08
CA ASN A 215 -32.78 -34.28 -32.92
C ASN A 215 -33.47 -35.58 -33.36
N LYS A 216 -33.05 -36.74 -32.84
CA LYS A 216 -33.91 -37.89 -32.47
C LYS A 216 -33.10 -39.05 -31.88
N LEU A 217 -33.18 -39.21 -30.56
CA LEU A 217 -32.91 -40.46 -29.84
C LEU A 217 -34.08 -40.71 -28.88
N ALA A 218 -34.41 -41.98 -28.60
CA ALA A 218 -35.50 -42.32 -27.69
C ALA A 218 -35.07 -42.08 -26.24
N ARG A 219 -35.92 -41.40 -25.45
CA ARG A 219 -35.60 -40.90 -24.10
C ARG A 219 -36.35 -41.69 -23.02
N SER A 220 -35.77 -41.80 -21.84
CA SER A 220 -36.45 -42.31 -20.64
C SER A 220 -37.54 -41.35 -20.14
N GLU A 221 -38.46 -41.84 -19.30
CA GLU A 221 -39.57 -41.05 -18.76
C GLU A 221 -39.09 -39.86 -17.91
N GLU A 222 -38.05 -40.06 -17.08
CA GLU A 222 -37.43 -38.98 -16.29
C GLU A 222 -36.86 -37.88 -17.19
N VAL A 223 -36.21 -38.25 -18.30
CA VAL A 223 -35.71 -37.30 -19.28
C VAL A 223 -36.88 -36.60 -19.98
N ALA A 224 -37.95 -37.31 -20.34
CA ALA A 224 -39.14 -36.72 -20.95
C ALA A 224 -39.82 -35.67 -20.05
N GLU A 225 -39.92 -35.92 -18.74
CA GLU A 225 -40.47 -34.96 -17.78
C GLU A 225 -39.58 -33.72 -17.61
N LEU A 226 -38.26 -33.88 -17.57
CA LEU A 226 -37.31 -32.76 -17.57
C LEU A 226 -37.39 -31.91 -18.85
N TYR A 227 -37.55 -32.55 -20.02
CA TYR A 227 -37.78 -31.82 -21.28
C TYR A 227 -39.13 -31.09 -21.31
N LYS A 228 -40.17 -31.64 -20.67
CA LYS A 228 -41.47 -30.98 -20.55
C LYS A 228 -41.42 -29.69 -19.73
N GLN A 229 -40.52 -29.61 -18.74
CA GLN A 229 -40.26 -28.39 -17.97
C GLN A 229 -39.52 -27.31 -18.76
N ILE A 230 -38.78 -27.68 -19.82
CA ILE A 230 -38.08 -26.74 -20.72
C ILE A 230 -38.99 -26.31 -21.89
N GLY A 231 -39.80 -27.23 -22.43
CA GLY A 231 -40.72 -26.99 -23.54
C GLY A 231 -40.50 -28.01 -24.66
N GLU A 232 -41.57 -28.70 -25.06
CA GLU A 232 -41.53 -30.00 -25.78
C GLU A 232 -40.87 -29.99 -27.18
N ASN A 233 -40.57 -28.81 -27.75
CA ASN A 233 -39.92 -28.66 -29.07
C ASN A 233 -38.53 -27.98 -29.02
N ILE A 234 -37.99 -27.69 -27.83
CA ILE A 234 -36.72 -26.97 -27.71
C ILE A 234 -35.54 -27.93 -27.83
N ASN A 235 -34.57 -27.60 -28.71
CA ASN A 235 -33.30 -28.30 -28.78
C ASN A 235 -32.44 -27.91 -27.56
N ILE A 236 -32.13 -28.88 -26.69
CA ILE A 236 -31.39 -28.68 -25.44
C ILE A 236 -30.07 -27.94 -25.65
N TYR A 237 -29.37 -28.19 -26.75
CA TYR A 237 -28.10 -27.56 -27.07
C TYR A 237 -28.27 -26.08 -27.40
N SER A 238 -29.29 -25.74 -28.19
CA SER A 238 -29.64 -24.34 -28.45
C SER A 238 -30.13 -23.60 -27.20
N TYR A 239 -30.71 -24.32 -26.24
CA TYR A 239 -31.20 -23.78 -24.97
C TYR A 239 -30.09 -23.61 -23.92
N ALA A 240 -29.17 -24.57 -23.84
CA ALA A 240 -27.92 -24.43 -23.09
C ALA A 240 -27.17 -23.20 -23.60
N CYS A 241 -26.90 -23.12 -24.91
CA CYS A 241 -26.22 -21.98 -25.52
C CYS A 241 -26.96 -20.65 -25.33
N SER A 242 -28.30 -20.60 -25.26
CA SER A 242 -29.03 -19.36 -25.01
C SER A 242 -29.08 -18.95 -23.53
N LEU A 243 -29.16 -19.91 -22.61
CA LEU A 243 -29.03 -19.67 -21.16
C LEU A 243 -27.63 -19.23 -20.78
N LEU A 244 -26.61 -19.90 -21.34
CA LEU A 244 -25.22 -19.47 -21.25
C LEU A 244 -25.13 -18.02 -21.73
N LYS A 245 -25.55 -17.74 -22.99
CA LYS A 245 -25.45 -16.42 -23.63
C LYS A 245 -26.18 -15.26 -22.94
N ASN A 246 -27.10 -15.50 -22.00
CA ASN A 246 -27.71 -14.44 -21.19
C ASN A 246 -26.83 -14.05 -19.99
N GLN A 247 -26.42 -12.78 -19.87
CA GLN A 247 -25.63 -12.27 -18.73
C GLN A 247 -26.44 -12.01 -17.44
N GLU A 248 -27.75 -12.30 -17.42
CA GLU A 248 -28.60 -12.16 -16.23
C GLU A 248 -28.12 -13.04 -15.06
N VAL A 249 -27.91 -12.41 -13.90
CA VAL A 249 -27.62 -13.09 -12.63
C VAL A 249 -28.91 -13.21 -11.84
N SER A 250 -29.60 -14.34 -11.98
CA SER A 250 -30.83 -14.61 -11.23
C SER A 250 -30.94 -16.07 -10.81
N LEU A 251 -31.67 -16.31 -9.72
CA LEU A 251 -31.97 -17.67 -9.23
C LEU A 251 -32.70 -18.50 -10.30
N GLU A 252 -33.48 -17.84 -11.15
CA GLU A 252 -34.19 -18.43 -12.30
C GLU A 252 -33.24 -18.92 -13.41
N LYS A 253 -32.12 -18.22 -13.67
CA LYS A 253 -31.06 -18.74 -14.54
C LYS A 253 -30.39 -19.96 -13.90
N LEU A 254 -30.07 -19.89 -12.61
CA LEU A 254 -29.38 -20.97 -11.90
C LEU A 254 -30.19 -22.29 -11.88
N THR A 255 -31.51 -22.22 -11.65
CA THR A 255 -32.36 -23.43 -11.70
C THR A 255 -32.46 -24.00 -13.12
N LYS A 256 -32.60 -23.15 -14.15
CA LYS A 256 -32.62 -23.57 -15.56
C LYS A 256 -31.30 -24.23 -15.99
N LEU A 257 -30.15 -23.69 -15.61
CA LEU A 257 -28.85 -24.33 -15.82
C LEU A 257 -28.76 -25.67 -15.08
N GLY A 258 -29.27 -25.77 -13.84
CA GLY A 258 -29.33 -27.03 -13.10
C GLY A 258 -30.15 -28.13 -13.80
N LEU A 259 -31.27 -27.78 -14.44
CA LEU A 259 -32.06 -28.70 -15.25
C LEU A 259 -31.34 -29.13 -16.53
N VAL A 260 -30.73 -28.18 -17.26
CA VAL A 260 -29.93 -28.47 -18.47
C VAL A 260 -28.77 -29.40 -18.17
N LEU A 261 -28.00 -29.12 -17.10
CA LEU A 261 -26.90 -29.96 -16.65
C LEU A 261 -27.36 -31.41 -16.41
N LYS A 262 -28.46 -31.61 -15.68
CA LYS A 262 -28.98 -32.96 -15.40
C LYS A 262 -29.36 -33.70 -16.69
N ILE A 263 -29.98 -33.01 -17.66
CA ILE A 263 -30.32 -33.60 -18.96
C ILE A 263 -29.06 -34.01 -19.74
N LEU A 264 -28.04 -33.14 -19.80
CA LEU A 264 -26.79 -33.41 -20.51
C LEU A 264 -25.98 -34.56 -19.87
N GLN A 265 -25.95 -34.64 -18.53
CA GLN A 265 -25.36 -35.77 -17.80
C GLN A 265 -26.04 -37.11 -18.14
N LEU A 266 -27.37 -37.12 -18.26
CA LEU A 266 -28.12 -38.31 -18.66
C LEU A 266 -27.84 -38.69 -20.13
N GLU A 267 -27.77 -37.72 -21.05
CA GLU A 267 -27.44 -38.01 -22.46
C GLU A 267 -25.99 -38.51 -22.62
N LYS A 268 -25.01 -37.94 -21.89
CA LYS A 268 -23.63 -38.46 -21.81
C LYS A 268 -23.62 -39.93 -21.37
N HIS A 269 -24.33 -40.26 -20.29
CA HIS A 269 -24.39 -41.62 -19.78
C HIS A 269 -25.06 -42.59 -20.76
N GLU A 270 -26.08 -42.16 -21.51
CA GLU A 270 -26.70 -42.99 -22.57
C GLU A 270 -25.77 -43.21 -23.77
N ARG A 271 -25.06 -42.18 -24.24
CA ARG A 271 -24.05 -42.32 -25.31
C ARG A 271 -22.89 -43.21 -24.87
N GLU A 272 -22.43 -43.10 -23.62
CA GLU A 272 -21.43 -44.00 -23.05
C GLU A 272 -21.92 -45.45 -23.00
N ARG A 273 -23.15 -45.69 -22.54
CA ARG A 273 -23.77 -47.02 -22.53
C ARG A 273 -23.82 -47.61 -23.95
N HIS A 274 -24.15 -46.81 -24.95
CA HIS A 274 -24.16 -47.23 -26.36
C HIS A 274 -22.74 -47.52 -26.88
N ARG A 275 -21.74 -46.65 -26.60
CA ARG A 275 -20.32 -46.86 -26.94
C ARG A 275 -19.77 -48.16 -26.35
N ARG A 276 -20.09 -48.46 -25.09
CA ARG A 276 -19.70 -49.71 -24.41
C ARG A 276 -20.35 -50.95 -25.05
N GLY A 277 -21.59 -50.82 -25.54
CA GLY A 277 -22.26 -51.84 -26.36
C GLY A 277 -21.54 -52.10 -27.68
N LEU A 278 -21.37 -51.07 -28.50
CA LEU A 278 -20.66 -51.15 -29.78
C LEU A 278 -19.23 -51.71 -29.62
N PHE A 279 -18.50 -51.31 -28.59
CA PHE A 279 -17.17 -51.85 -28.28
C PHE A 279 -17.19 -53.34 -27.94
N LYS A 280 -18.18 -53.82 -27.18
CA LYS A 280 -18.37 -55.25 -26.88
C LYS A 280 -18.66 -56.05 -28.15
N ASP A 281 -19.55 -55.54 -29.01
CA ASP A 281 -19.99 -56.24 -30.21
C ASP A 281 -18.89 -56.27 -31.29
N THR A 282 -18.15 -55.17 -31.47
CA THR A 282 -16.97 -55.10 -32.36
C THR A 282 -15.79 -55.94 -31.85
N SER A 283 -15.51 -55.93 -30.54
CA SER A 283 -14.53 -56.86 -29.94
C SER A 283 -14.92 -58.31 -30.18
N GLY A 284 -16.21 -58.63 -30.00
CA GLY A 284 -16.78 -59.94 -30.29
C GLY A 284 -16.82 -60.31 -31.79
N LEU A 285 -16.64 -59.36 -32.70
CA LEU A 285 -16.42 -59.61 -34.13
C LEU A 285 -14.94 -59.82 -34.44
N LEU A 286 -14.04 -58.98 -33.93
CA LEU A 286 -12.59 -59.12 -34.15
C LEU A 286 -12.05 -60.47 -33.66
N VAL A 287 -12.50 -60.94 -32.49
CA VAL A 287 -12.17 -62.28 -31.96
C VAL A 287 -12.68 -63.40 -32.89
N ARG A 288 -13.83 -63.21 -33.56
CA ARG A 288 -14.39 -64.19 -34.52
C ARG A 288 -13.77 -64.13 -35.91
N LEU A 289 -13.11 -63.02 -36.27
CA LEU A 289 -12.42 -62.84 -37.55
C LEU A 289 -10.98 -63.37 -37.55
N GLY A 290 -10.44 -63.78 -36.40
CA GLY A 290 -9.11 -64.38 -36.29
C GLY A 290 -7.93 -63.42 -36.55
N ILE A 291 -8.19 -62.11 -36.62
CA ILE A 291 -7.17 -61.08 -36.90
C ILE A 291 -6.37 -60.83 -35.62
N VAL A 292 -5.39 -61.70 -35.37
CA VAL A 292 -4.41 -61.59 -34.29
C VAL A 292 -3.02 -61.61 -34.92
N ASP A 293 -2.45 -60.43 -35.19
CA ASP A 293 -1.03 -60.31 -35.56
C ASP A 293 -0.17 -60.92 -34.44
N HIS A 294 0.55 -62.00 -34.75
CA HIS A 294 1.21 -62.83 -33.75
C HIS A 294 2.47 -62.22 -33.11
N GLU A 295 3.02 -61.12 -33.64
CA GLU A 295 4.24 -60.50 -33.10
C GLU A 295 4.00 -59.51 -31.94
N PHE A 296 2.84 -58.84 -31.88
CA PHE A 296 2.49 -57.95 -30.77
C PHE A 296 0.98 -57.86 -30.59
N THR A 297 0.48 -58.41 -29.47
CA THR A 297 -0.91 -58.18 -29.05
C THR A 297 -1.15 -56.70 -28.79
N ILE A 298 -2.39 -56.22 -29.01
CA ILE A 298 -2.76 -54.81 -28.84
C ILE A 298 -2.39 -54.31 -27.43
N ASN A 299 -2.59 -55.15 -26.41
CA ASN A 299 -2.25 -54.87 -25.01
C ASN A 299 -0.76 -54.55 -24.81
N GLN A 300 0.15 -55.22 -25.52
CA GLN A 300 1.60 -54.96 -25.44
C GLN A 300 2.01 -53.67 -26.17
N LYS A 301 1.24 -53.24 -27.18
CA LYS A 301 1.43 -51.92 -27.83
C LYS A 301 0.91 -50.79 -26.93
N LEU A 302 -0.23 -51.00 -26.26
CA LEU A 302 -0.78 -50.06 -25.25
C LEU A 302 0.20 -49.86 -24.09
N TYR A 303 0.70 -50.94 -23.48
CA TYR A 303 1.64 -50.85 -22.34
C TYR A 303 2.90 -50.01 -22.64
N LYS A 304 3.47 -50.14 -23.84
CA LYS A 304 4.62 -49.32 -24.27
C LYS A 304 4.26 -47.84 -24.51
N LEU A 305 3.03 -47.55 -24.93
CA LEU A 305 2.54 -46.18 -25.07
C LEU A 305 2.25 -45.56 -23.70
N GLU A 306 1.76 -46.34 -22.74
CA GLU A 306 1.56 -45.93 -21.35
C GLU A 306 2.90 -45.61 -20.67
N GLU A 307 3.90 -46.49 -20.79
CA GLU A 307 5.27 -46.28 -20.29
C GLU A 307 5.92 -45.01 -20.87
N LEU A 308 5.80 -44.80 -22.19
CA LEU A 308 6.29 -43.59 -22.85
C LEU A 308 5.53 -42.34 -22.36
N ASN A 309 4.21 -42.40 -22.25
CA ASN A 309 3.39 -41.28 -21.82
C ASN A 309 3.67 -40.89 -20.35
N GLU A 310 3.87 -41.86 -19.46
CA GLU A 310 4.28 -41.60 -18.07
C GLU A 310 5.65 -40.92 -18.03
N LYS A 311 6.62 -41.42 -18.80
CA LYS A 311 7.97 -40.83 -18.91
C LYS A 311 7.95 -39.39 -19.43
N TYR A 312 7.17 -39.10 -20.47
CA TYR A 312 6.99 -37.73 -20.97
C TYR A 312 6.26 -36.84 -19.97
N SER A 313 5.18 -37.33 -19.35
CA SER A 313 4.42 -36.62 -18.32
C SER A 313 5.27 -36.25 -17.11
N LYS A 314 6.21 -37.12 -16.70
CA LYS A 314 7.18 -36.83 -15.64
C LYS A 314 8.17 -35.74 -16.06
N MET A 315 8.76 -35.86 -17.25
CA MET A 315 9.72 -34.86 -17.77
C MET A 315 9.09 -33.46 -17.92
N VAL A 316 7.82 -33.38 -18.32
CA VAL A 316 7.08 -32.10 -18.39
C VAL A 316 6.94 -31.48 -17.00
N LYS A 317 6.44 -32.25 -16.01
CA LYS A 317 6.29 -31.80 -14.61
C LYS A 317 7.60 -31.34 -13.98
N GLU A 318 8.72 -32.02 -14.27
CA GLU A 318 10.05 -31.63 -13.78
C GLU A 318 10.48 -30.26 -14.36
N ARG A 319 10.21 -29.98 -15.64
CA ARG A 319 10.48 -28.66 -16.25
C ARG A 319 9.53 -27.57 -15.78
N GLU A 320 8.24 -27.86 -15.59
CA GLU A 320 7.27 -26.92 -15.01
C GLU A 320 7.73 -26.46 -13.62
N GLN A 321 8.20 -27.38 -12.78
CA GLN A 321 8.75 -27.07 -11.46
C GLN A 321 10.03 -26.21 -11.54
N GLU A 322 10.91 -26.44 -12.51
CA GLU A 322 12.08 -25.57 -12.74
C GLU A 322 11.66 -24.15 -13.11
N VAL A 323 10.75 -24.00 -14.10
CA VAL A 323 10.26 -22.68 -14.54
C VAL A 323 9.57 -21.93 -13.40
N ILE A 324 8.73 -22.61 -12.60
CA ILE A 324 8.09 -22.03 -11.40
C ILE A 324 9.14 -21.57 -10.36
N LYS A 325 10.25 -22.30 -10.20
CA LYS A 325 11.34 -21.91 -9.30
C LYS A 325 12.09 -20.67 -9.83
N LEU A 326 12.48 -20.69 -11.11
CA LEU A 326 13.15 -19.56 -11.78
C LEU A 326 12.29 -18.29 -11.71
N MET A 327 10.99 -18.37 -12.01
CA MET A 327 10.06 -17.25 -11.91
C MET A 327 9.94 -16.66 -10.49
N LYS A 328 10.00 -17.49 -9.43
CA LYS A 328 10.00 -17.01 -8.04
C LYS A 328 11.32 -16.31 -7.67
N GLU A 329 12.45 -16.83 -8.13
CA GLU A 329 13.75 -16.19 -7.93
C GLU A 329 13.89 -14.87 -8.72
N ILE A 330 13.36 -14.83 -9.95
CA ILE A 330 13.24 -13.62 -10.78
C ILE A 330 12.38 -12.57 -10.05
N ARG A 331 11.10 -12.89 -9.76
CA ARG A 331 10.16 -11.95 -9.13
C ARG A 331 10.67 -11.42 -7.79
N SER A 332 11.26 -12.27 -6.94
CA SER A 332 11.81 -11.79 -5.66
C SER A 332 12.96 -10.80 -5.85
N LYS A 333 13.83 -10.97 -6.86
CA LYS A 333 14.90 -10.02 -7.19
C LYS A 333 14.35 -8.74 -7.82
N GLU A 334 13.39 -8.85 -8.71
CA GLU A 334 12.67 -7.72 -9.32
C GLU A 334 11.92 -6.91 -8.26
N GLU A 335 11.23 -7.53 -7.30
CA GLU A 335 10.59 -6.85 -6.17
C GLU A 335 11.60 -6.03 -5.34
N ILE A 336 12.81 -6.55 -5.12
CA ILE A 336 13.83 -5.82 -4.34
C ILE A 336 14.46 -4.68 -5.14
N LEU A 337 14.65 -4.84 -6.45
CA LEU A 337 15.11 -3.78 -7.36
C LEU A 337 14.02 -2.70 -7.55
N ASN A 338 12.76 -3.11 -7.63
CA ASN A 338 11.58 -2.25 -7.79
C ASN A 338 11.03 -1.72 -6.44
N LEU A 339 11.70 -1.94 -5.30
CA LEU A 339 11.41 -1.26 -4.03
C LEU A 339 11.84 0.22 -4.13
N ASN A 340 11.03 0.95 -4.87
CA ASN A 340 11.39 2.18 -5.55
C ASN A 340 11.44 3.38 -4.59
N ILE A 341 12.64 3.60 -4.03
CA ILE A 341 13.32 4.90 -3.80
C ILE A 341 12.64 5.93 -2.86
N LYS A 342 11.31 6.03 -2.76
CA LYS A 342 10.60 7.02 -1.93
C LYS A 342 10.99 6.93 -0.45
N ASN A 343 10.87 5.74 0.16
CA ASN A 343 11.26 5.52 1.55
C ASN A 343 12.75 5.79 1.83
N PHE A 344 13.60 5.79 0.80
CA PHE A 344 15.03 6.09 0.94
C PHE A 344 15.34 7.58 0.72
N LYS A 345 14.74 8.21 -0.30
CA LYS A 345 14.89 9.64 -0.57
C LYS A 345 14.13 10.52 0.43
N GLU A 346 13.06 10.06 1.07
CA GLU A 346 12.34 10.88 2.08
C GLU A 346 13.04 10.90 3.44
N GLY A 347 13.77 9.84 3.82
CA GLY A 347 14.62 9.85 5.02
C GLY A 347 15.87 10.73 4.91
N PHE A 348 16.43 10.89 3.70
CA PHE A 348 17.77 11.50 3.48
C PHE A 348 17.77 12.77 2.59
N LYS A 349 16.63 13.43 2.38
CA LYS A 349 16.47 14.59 1.47
C LYS A 349 17.06 15.92 1.99
N LYS A 350 18.35 15.95 2.35
CA LYS A 350 19.12 17.19 2.60
C LYS A 350 20.54 17.20 2.02
N THR A 351 20.80 16.50 0.91
CA THR A 351 21.86 16.87 -0.06
C THR A 351 21.69 16.13 -1.39
N ALA A 352 22.44 16.57 -2.42
CA ALA A 352 22.61 15.94 -3.75
C ALA A 352 21.34 15.59 -4.56
N ASN A 353 21.08 16.37 -5.61
CA ASN A 353 20.21 15.93 -6.70
C ASN A 353 20.94 14.87 -7.53
N LEU A 354 20.41 13.64 -7.54
CA LEU A 354 20.72 12.64 -8.56
C LEU A 354 19.43 12.12 -9.17
N ASP A 355 19.23 12.42 -10.46
CA ASP A 355 18.17 11.84 -11.28
C ASP A 355 18.58 10.43 -11.70
N LEU A 356 17.72 9.47 -11.35
CA LEU A 356 17.87 8.05 -11.65
C LEU A 356 16.49 7.52 -12.05
N SER A 357 16.18 7.69 -13.34
CA SER A 357 14.91 7.33 -14.00
C SER A 357 15.09 6.24 -15.06
N VAL A 358 16.21 5.51 -15.01
CA VAL A 358 16.73 4.72 -16.14
C VAL A 358 16.30 3.24 -16.14
N VAL A 359 15.76 2.72 -15.02
CA VAL A 359 15.15 1.38 -14.96
C VAL A 359 13.75 1.46 -15.60
N ASN A 360 13.73 1.52 -16.92
CA ASN A 360 12.53 1.63 -17.73
C ASN A 360 11.72 0.32 -17.75
N GLU A 361 10.43 0.46 -18.08
CA GLU A 361 9.44 -0.62 -18.25
C GLU A 361 9.82 -1.64 -19.35
N SER A 362 10.83 -1.34 -20.16
CA SER A 362 11.32 -2.13 -21.31
C SER A 362 11.84 -3.53 -20.97
N ASN A 363 12.26 -3.79 -19.73
CA ASN A 363 12.80 -5.10 -19.36
C ASN A 363 11.70 -6.11 -19.06
N LEU A 364 10.51 -5.66 -18.66
CA LEU A 364 9.37 -6.55 -18.40
C LEU A 364 8.79 -7.09 -19.72
N SER A 365 8.76 -6.26 -20.78
CA SER A 365 8.26 -6.71 -22.09
C SER A 365 9.13 -7.77 -22.74
N LEU A 366 10.45 -7.84 -22.46
CA LEU A 366 11.31 -8.93 -22.92
C LEU A 366 10.93 -10.28 -22.32
N VAL A 367 10.41 -10.31 -21.09
CA VAL A 367 9.89 -11.52 -20.44
C VAL A 367 8.50 -11.88 -21.00
N GLU A 368 7.66 -10.89 -21.30
CA GLU A 368 6.38 -11.11 -22.01
C GLU A 368 6.59 -11.66 -23.44
N GLU A 369 7.49 -11.06 -24.23
CA GLU A 369 7.79 -11.47 -25.61
C GLU A 369 8.35 -12.89 -25.67
N ALA A 370 9.22 -13.27 -24.72
CA ALA A 370 9.75 -14.63 -24.62
C ALA A 370 8.67 -15.72 -24.38
N PHE A 371 7.47 -15.34 -23.88
CA PHE A 371 6.34 -16.25 -23.70
C PHE A 371 5.23 -16.08 -24.75
N GLN A 372 5.12 -14.93 -25.42
CA GLN A 372 4.20 -14.76 -26.55
C GLN A 372 4.62 -15.59 -27.78
N ILE A 373 5.90 -15.94 -27.90
CA ILE A 373 6.39 -16.88 -28.94
C ILE A 373 6.11 -18.33 -28.51
N ASN A 374 4.85 -18.76 -28.69
CA ASN A 374 4.34 -20.12 -28.57
C ASN A 374 4.60 -20.82 -27.21
N GLY A 375 3.57 -20.88 -26.36
CA GLY A 375 3.58 -21.49 -25.02
C GLY A 375 4.02 -22.95 -24.98
N SER A 376 5.33 -23.17 -25.01
CA SER A 376 5.97 -24.46 -25.13
C SER A 376 7.25 -24.50 -24.29
N ILE A 377 7.42 -25.56 -23.49
CA ILE A 377 8.50 -25.65 -22.49
C ILE A 377 9.79 -26.16 -23.17
N THR A 378 10.30 -25.34 -24.10
CA THR A 378 11.53 -25.57 -24.84
C THR A 378 12.76 -25.37 -23.95
N THR A 379 13.89 -25.98 -24.32
CA THR A 379 15.17 -25.76 -23.63
C THR A 379 15.65 -24.31 -23.80
N ALA A 380 15.46 -23.73 -24.99
CA ALA A 380 15.82 -22.34 -25.28
C ALA A 380 15.10 -21.34 -24.34
N ASN A 381 13.81 -21.51 -24.08
CA ASN A 381 13.06 -20.61 -23.18
C ASN A 381 13.56 -20.73 -21.73
N ILE A 382 13.92 -21.94 -21.27
CA ILE A 382 14.54 -22.15 -19.95
C ILE A 382 15.93 -21.51 -19.88
N GLU A 383 16.73 -21.61 -20.95
CA GLU A 383 18.06 -20.98 -21.03
C GLU A 383 17.97 -19.45 -21.03
N SER A 384 17.00 -18.85 -21.74
CA SER A 384 16.70 -17.42 -21.67
C SER A 384 16.31 -16.97 -20.26
N LEU A 385 15.45 -17.71 -19.55
CA LEU A 385 15.08 -17.42 -18.16
C LEU A 385 16.30 -17.50 -17.21
N ARG A 386 17.17 -18.50 -17.39
CA ARG A 386 18.43 -18.61 -16.62
C ARG A 386 19.37 -17.44 -16.90
N SER A 387 19.48 -17.00 -18.16
CA SER A 387 20.30 -15.84 -18.55
C SER A 387 19.77 -14.53 -17.95
N TYR A 388 18.45 -14.31 -17.98
CA TYR A 388 17.81 -13.14 -17.36
C TYR A 388 17.95 -13.14 -15.83
N LEU A 389 17.78 -14.30 -15.19
CA LEU A 389 18.05 -14.46 -13.75
C LEU A 389 19.52 -14.17 -13.40
N SER A 390 20.48 -14.52 -14.27
CA SER A 390 21.89 -14.17 -14.08
C SER A 390 22.10 -12.66 -14.11
N HIS A 391 21.56 -11.96 -15.12
CA HIS A 391 21.62 -10.49 -15.24
C HIS A 391 20.98 -9.80 -14.02
N LEU A 392 19.77 -10.21 -13.62
CA LEU A 392 19.11 -9.70 -12.41
C LEU A 392 19.90 -9.96 -11.12
N THR A 393 20.71 -11.03 -11.07
CA THR A 393 21.56 -11.31 -9.91
C THR A 393 22.77 -10.36 -9.85
N GLU A 394 23.34 -10.00 -10.99
CA GLU A 394 24.43 -9.03 -11.08
C GLU A 394 23.95 -7.62 -10.71
N GLU A 395 22.84 -7.15 -11.30
CA GLU A 395 22.18 -5.89 -10.95
C GLU A 395 21.81 -5.82 -9.46
N TYR A 396 21.20 -6.88 -8.92
CA TYR A 396 20.87 -6.98 -7.50
C TYR A 396 22.13 -6.86 -6.61
N ASN A 397 23.21 -7.57 -6.93
CA ASN A 397 24.45 -7.52 -6.16
C ASN A 397 25.13 -6.14 -6.25
N ASN A 398 25.09 -5.50 -7.41
CA ASN A 398 25.60 -4.14 -7.60
C ASN A 398 24.79 -3.12 -6.77
N ARG A 399 23.45 -3.23 -6.77
CA ARG A 399 22.57 -2.36 -5.98
C ARG A 399 22.71 -2.58 -4.48
N ILE A 400 22.88 -3.82 -4.02
CA ILE A 400 23.19 -4.13 -2.60
C ILE A 400 24.54 -3.51 -2.20
N ARG A 401 25.56 -3.57 -3.06
CA ARG A 401 26.87 -2.94 -2.80
C ARG A 401 26.76 -1.42 -2.67
N GLU A 402 26.10 -0.76 -3.62
CA GLU A 402 25.84 0.68 -3.56
C GLU A 402 25.11 1.09 -2.27
N ILE A 403 24.09 0.33 -1.85
CA ILE A 403 23.36 0.61 -0.59
C ILE A 403 24.26 0.38 0.63
N TYR A 404 25.09 -0.67 0.64
CA TYR A 404 26.05 -0.93 1.71
C TYR A 404 27.06 0.21 1.84
N ASP A 405 27.70 0.61 0.73
CA ASP A 405 28.75 1.64 0.73
C ASP A 405 28.21 2.99 1.24
N ASN A 406 27.06 3.44 0.74
CA ASN A 406 26.38 4.65 1.24
C ASN A 406 25.98 4.54 2.73
N THR A 407 25.46 3.38 3.17
CA THR A 407 25.05 3.18 4.57
C THR A 407 26.28 3.18 5.50
N LYS A 408 27.39 2.58 5.04
CA LYS A 408 28.66 2.50 5.76
C LYS A 408 29.34 3.86 5.87
N GLU A 409 29.42 4.63 4.79
CA GLU A 409 29.98 5.99 4.81
C GLU A 409 29.24 6.87 5.83
N TYR A 410 27.91 6.83 5.83
CA TYR A 410 27.09 7.57 6.79
C TYR A 410 27.27 7.10 8.24
N LEU A 411 27.33 5.78 8.48
CA LEU A 411 27.63 5.24 9.80
C LEU A 411 29.05 5.59 10.26
N GLU A 412 30.01 5.65 9.34
CA GLU A 412 31.37 6.10 9.63
C GLU A 412 31.41 7.57 10.03
N GLU A 413 30.66 8.47 9.39
CA GLU A 413 30.55 9.87 9.83
C GLU A 413 30.01 9.98 11.27
N LEU A 414 28.95 9.23 11.59
CA LEU A 414 28.38 9.19 12.94
C LEU A 414 29.38 8.59 13.95
N CYS A 415 30.06 7.49 13.62
CA CYS A 415 31.06 6.89 14.48
C CYS A 415 32.25 7.84 14.72
N LYS A 416 32.72 8.56 13.70
CA LYS A 416 33.75 9.60 13.82
C LYS A 416 33.29 10.74 14.75
N LEU A 417 32.05 11.21 14.62
CA LEU A 417 31.46 12.24 15.49
C LEU A 417 31.41 11.79 16.97
N PHE A 418 30.88 10.60 17.24
CA PHE A 418 30.74 10.08 18.61
C PHE A 418 32.02 9.46 19.18
N THR A 419 33.15 9.50 18.46
CA THR A 419 34.42 8.84 18.80
C THR A 419 34.28 7.32 19.07
N LEU A 420 33.41 6.66 18.30
CA LEU A 420 33.12 5.23 18.39
C LEU A 420 33.87 4.43 17.33
N GLU A 421 34.19 3.18 17.67
CA GLU A 421 34.74 2.23 16.71
C GLU A 421 33.67 1.73 15.72
N MET A 422 34.12 1.51 14.49
CA MET A 422 33.33 0.91 13.41
C MET A 422 33.34 -0.62 13.58
N GLY A 423 32.23 -1.29 13.28
CA GLY A 423 32.13 -2.75 13.39
C GLY A 423 32.33 -3.42 12.02
N ASP A 424 32.79 -4.67 12.01
CA ASP A 424 32.91 -5.44 10.77
C ASP A 424 31.52 -5.93 10.31
N TYR A 425 30.88 -5.14 9.44
CA TYR A 425 29.57 -5.47 8.85
C TYR A 425 29.73 -6.20 7.50
N GLU A 426 29.05 -7.32 7.34
CA GLU A 426 29.06 -8.09 6.09
C GLU A 426 28.33 -7.39 4.93
N LEU A 427 28.73 -7.71 3.69
CA LEU A 427 28.11 -7.21 2.46
C LEU A 427 26.78 -7.95 2.15
N THR A 428 25.87 -7.95 3.12
CA THR A 428 24.58 -8.64 3.08
C THR A 428 23.43 -7.70 3.44
N LYS A 429 22.19 -8.10 3.15
CA LYS A 429 20.99 -7.37 3.61
C LYS A 429 20.94 -7.25 5.13
N GLU A 430 21.41 -8.28 5.83
CA GLU A 430 21.43 -8.34 7.30
C GLU A 430 22.46 -7.36 7.86
N GLY A 431 23.70 -7.33 7.33
CA GLY A 431 24.71 -6.33 7.70
C GLY A 431 24.26 -4.89 7.41
N ILE A 432 23.57 -4.63 6.29
CA ILE A 432 22.94 -3.32 6.01
C ILE A 432 21.86 -2.99 7.06
N GLY A 433 21.08 -3.98 7.50
CA GLY A 433 20.09 -3.84 8.57
C GLY A 433 20.71 -3.47 9.92
N GLU A 434 21.79 -4.15 10.32
CA GLU A 434 22.53 -3.85 11.54
C GLU A 434 23.15 -2.45 11.53
N MET A 435 23.74 -2.03 10.40
CA MET A 435 24.23 -0.66 10.23
C MET A 435 23.11 0.37 10.40
N ARG A 436 21.92 0.12 9.83
CA ARG A 436 20.75 1.01 9.99
C ARG A 436 20.26 1.08 11.43
N LEU A 437 20.18 -0.05 12.15
CA LEU A 437 19.82 -0.04 13.58
C LEU A 437 20.83 0.77 14.41
N LYS A 438 22.13 0.69 14.09
CA LYS A 438 23.15 1.54 14.73
C LYS A 438 22.96 3.01 14.38
N ILE A 439 22.68 3.36 13.12
CA ILE A 439 22.34 4.73 12.68
C ILE A 439 21.11 5.26 13.43
N GLU A 440 20.00 4.52 13.47
CA GLU A 440 18.77 4.91 14.18
C GLU A 440 18.99 5.15 15.69
N SER A 441 19.96 4.46 16.30
CA SER A 441 20.36 4.66 17.71
C SER A 441 21.27 5.87 17.96
N LEU A 442 21.85 6.47 16.90
CA LEU A 442 22.85 7.53 16.95
C LEU A 442 22.33 8.86 16.39
N GLU A 443 21.57 8.84 15.29
CA GLU A 443 21.00 10.04 14.65
C GLU A 443 20.21 10.94 15.62
N PRO A 444 19.28 10.45 16.48
CA PRO A 444 18.55 11.32 17.41
C PRO A 444 19.43 11.96 18.50
N LYS A 445 20.67 11.49 18.70
CA LYS A 445 21.64 12.06 19.64
C LYS A 445 22.45 13.19 19.01
N LYS A 446 22.58 13.19 17.68
CA LYS A 446 23.53 13.99 16.88
C LYS A 446 23.42 15.48 17.09
N GLU A 447 22.20 16.03 17.00
CA GLU A 447 21.96 17.48 17.11
C GLU A 447 22.37 18.02 18.49
N LEU A 448 21.90 17.38 19.57
CA LEU A 448 22.18 17.82 20.93
C LEU A 448 23.63 17.51 21.36
N TYR A 449 24.26 16.46 20.81
CA TYR A 449 25.68 16.19 20.97
C TYR A 449 26.56 17.27 20.29
N MET A 450 26.21 17.69 19.06
CA MET A 450 26.86 18.79 18.36
C MET A 450 26.68 20.13 19.08
N GLU A 451 25.50 20.40 19.64
CA GLU A 451 25.28 21.62 20.45
C GLU A 451 26.22 21.66 21.67
N ILE A 452 26.30 20.54 22.42
CA ILE A 452 27.20 20.38 23.57
C ILE A 452 28.65 20.59 23.16
N LEU A 453 29.15 19.92 22.11
CA LEU A 453 30.52 20.12 21.61
C LEU A 453 30.78 21.60 21.30
N SER A 454 29.87 22.25 20.56
CA SER A 454 30.03 23.66 20.20
C SER A 454 30.05 24.61 21.41
N LEU A 455 29.55 24.22 22.58
CA LEU A 455 29.61 24.98 23.82
C LEU A 455 30.85 24.64 24.67
N ILE A 456 31.35 23.41 24.55
CA ILE A 456 32.66 23.01 25.09
C ILE A 456 33.77 23.80 24.41
N ASP A 457 33.76 23.87 23.08
CA ASP A 457 34.80 24.60 22.31
C ASP A 457 34.80 26.10 22.66
N LYS A 458 33.62 26.75 22.63
CA LYS A 458 33.45 28.17 23.03
C LYS A 458 33.86 28.43 24.49
N ARG A 459 33.71 27.44 25.37
CA ARG A 459 34.18 27.51 26.76
C ARG A 459 35.71 27.44 26.82
N GLU A 460 36.31 26.53 26.08
CA GLU A 460 37.77 26.35 26.03
C GLU A 460 38.46 27.59 25.45
N GLU A 461 37.96 28.13 24.33
CA GLU A 461 38.40 29.41 23.74
C GLU A 461 38.31 30.57 24.75
N LEU A 462 37.21 30.67 25.50
CA LEU A 462 37.01 31.74 26.49
C LEU A 462 37.91 31.57 27.71
N VAL A 463 38.10 30.35 28.20
CA VAL A 463 39.01 30.05 29.32
C VAL A 463 40.47 30.31 28.92
N GLU A 464 40.88 29.93 27.71
CA GLU A 464 42.21 30.28 27.21
C GLU A 464 42.38 31.80 27.06
N SER A 465 41.38 32.48 26.48
CA SER A 465 41.36 33.95 26.37
C SER A 465 41.48 34.63 27.75
N MET A 466 40.85 34.08 28.79
CA MET A 466 40.96 34.58 30.16
C MET A 466 42.33 34.28 30.79
N ASN A 467 42.92 33.10 30.56
CA ASN A 467 44.29 32.79 31.00
C ASN A 467 45.33 33.71 30.32
N ASN A 468 45.21 33.92 29.01
CA ASN A 468 46.08 34.80 28.23
C ASN A 468 45.89 36.28 28.63
N PHE A 469 44.66 36.69 28.95
CA PHE A 469 44.38 38.00 29.54
C PHE A 469 45.09 38.19 30.90
N GLU A 470 45.02 37.23 31.82
CA GLU A 470 45.67 37.38 33.14
C GLU A 470 47.21 37.32 33.05
N LYS A 471 47.77 36.61 32.07
CA LYS A 471 49.21 36.68 31.73
C LYS A 471 49.62 38.09 31.29
N ILE A 472 48.81 38.75 30.45
CA ILE A 472 49.03 40.14 30.04
C ILE A 472 48.80 41.10 31.22
N ALA A 473 47.77 40.87 32.04
CA ALA A 473 47.45 41.69 33.21
C ALA A 473 48.50 41.61 34.33
N SER A 474 49.33 40.56 34.33
CA SER A 474 50.44 40.37 35.25
C SER A 474 51.72 41.13 34.86
N ASP A 475 51.85 41.62 33.62
CA ASP A 475 53.01 42.41 33.17
C ASP A 475 52.95 43.86 33.70
N PRO A 476 53.90 44.30 34.56
CA PRO A 476 53.94 45.68 35.04
C PRO A 476 54.09 46.71 33.91
N ARG A 477 54.68 46.32 32.77
CA ARG A 477 54.92 47.21 31.63
C ARG A 477 53.64 47.58 30.88
N ARG A 478 52.51 46.91 31.13
CA ARG A 478 51.21 47.25 30.50
C ARG A 478 50.72 48.66 30.83
N LEU A 479 51.07 49.18 32.01
CA LEU A 479 50.66 50.53 32.44
C LEU A 479 51.30 51.65 31.61
N PHE A 480 52.35 51.35 30.85
CA PHE A 480 53.02 52.28 29.93
C PHE A 480 52.58 52.09 28.45
N LYS A 481 51.56 51.26 28.19
CA LYS A 481 50.94 51.07 26.86
C LYS A 481 49.76 52.03 26.68
N SER A 482 49.12 51.99 25.51
CA SER A 482 48.00 52.89 25.16
C SER A 482 46.83 52.77 26.15
N SER A 483 46.27 53.90 26.58
CA SER A 483 45.09 53.95 27.47
C SER A 483 43.85 53.25 26.88
N PHE A 484 43.72 53.21 25.55
CA PHE A 484 42.68 52.44 24.87
C PHE A 484 42.82 50.93 25.07
N GLN A 485 44.03 50.42 25.33
CA GLN A 485 44.25 49.01 25.65
C GLN A 485 43.67 48.69 27.03
N LEU A 486 43.98 49.49 28.05
CA LEU A 486 43.49 49.31 29.43
C LEU A 486 41.94 49.38 29.51
N LEU A 487 41.31 50.24 28.70
CA LEU A 487 39.84 50.30 28.61
C LEU A 487 39.23 49.06 27.94
N ARG A 488 39.91 48.47 26.95
CA ARG A 488 39.49 47.18 26.36
C ARG A 488 39.70 46.01 27.33
N GLU A 489 40.81 46.01 28.05
CA GLU A 489 41.12 45.03 29.11
C GLU A 489 40.04 45.03 30.20
N GLU A 490 39.69 46.19 30.74
CA GLU A 490 38.67 46.32 31.78
C GLU A 490 37.25 46.00 31.27
N LYS A 491 36.94 46.31 30.00
CA LYS A 491 35.69 45.87 29.36
C LYS A 491 35.63 44.35 29.24
N PHE A 492 36.70 43.70 28.77
CA PHE A 492 36.79 42.25 28.66
C PHE A 492 36.64 41.57 30.03
N ARG A 493 37.35 42.05 31.06
CA ARG A 493 37.22 41.54 32.44
C ARG A 493 35.79 41.60 32.97
N LYS A 494 35.04 42.66 32.66
CA LYS A 494 33.63 42.82 33.06
C LYS A 494 32.67 41.90 32.31
N THR A 495 32.99 41.45 31.10
CA THR A 495 32.11 40.59 30.29
C THR A 495 32.48 39.11 30.31
N ALA A 496 33.77 38.77 30.38
CA ALA A 496 34.26 37.42 30.18
C ALA A 496 33.76 36.44 31.26
N PHE A 497 33.92 36.77 32.54
CA PHE A 497 33.48 35.87 33.62
C PHE A 497 31.95 35.69 33.69
N PRO A 498 31.10 36.73 33.56
CA PRO A 498 29.65 36.54 33.43
C PRO A 498 29.23 35.75 32.18
N SER A 499 29.98 35.83 31.07
CA SER A 499 29.73 34.99 29.90
C SER A 499 30.13 33.53 30.13
N LEU A 500 31.26 33.28 30.80
CA LEU A 500 31.72 31.94 31.16
C LEU A 500 30.69 31.22 32.06
N LEU A 501 30.19 31.90 33.10
CA LEU A 501 29.12 31.35 33.95
C LEU A 501 27.86 30.99 33.16
N LYS A 502 27.43 31.85 32.22
CA LYS A 502 26.27 31.56 31.35
C LYS A 502 26.49 30.35 30.46
N ILE A 503 27.67 30.22 29.85
CA ILE A 503 28.04 29.06 29.03
C ILE A 503 28.03 27.79 29.88
N GLU A 504 28.58 27.84 31.09
CA GLU A 504 28.61 26.68 32.00
C GLU A 504 27.22 26.31 32.52
N GLU A 505 26.35 27.27 32.82
CA GLU A 505 24.94 27.03 33.14
C GLU A 505 24.16 26.38 31.99
N THR A 506 24.35 26.85 30.74
CA THR A 506 23.68 26.22 29.58
C THR A 506 24.24 24.83 29.29
N LEU A 507 25.54 24.66 29.47
CA LEU A 507 26.24 23.40 29.26
C LEU A 507 25.79 22.33 30.27
N PHE A 508 25.62 22.66 31.55
CA PHE A 508 25.03 21.75 32.53
C PHE A 508 23.59 21.35 32.17
N LYS A 509 22.73 22.30 31.77
CA LYS A 509 21.34 22.02 31.37
C LYS A 509 21.25 21.10 30.15
N LEU A 510 22.13 21.27 29.17
CA LEU A 510 22.21 20.39 27.99
C LEU A 510 22.79 19.02 28.32
N LEU A 511 23.81 18.94 29.19
CA LEU A 511 24.35 17.67 29.69
C LEU A 511 23.31 16.87 30.49
N GLU A 512 22.47 17.55 31.27
CA GLU A 512 21.33 16.97 32.00
C GLU A 512 20.25 16.47 31.02
N THR A 513 19.85 17.30 30.06
CA THR A 513 18.89 16.93 28.99
C THR A 513 19.40 15.75 28.15
N TYR A 514 20.70 15.68 27.86
CA TYR A 514 21.33 14.55 27.18
C TYR A 514 21.28 13.30 28.07
N LYS A 515 21.61 13.43 29.36
CA LYS A 515 21.60 12.32 30.33
C LYS A 515 20.22 11.71 30.52
N GLU A 516 19.17 12.52 30.60
CA GLU A 516 17.78 12.05 30.71
C GLU A 516 17.33 11.25 29.47
N ARG A 517 17.76 11.65 28.26
CA ARG A 517 17.30 11.07 27.00
C ARG A 517 18.16 9.91 26.49
N PHE A 518 19.47 9.97 26.72
CA PHE A 518 20.46 9.18 25.98
C PHE A 518 21.57 8.54 26.84
N GLY A 519 21.60 8.79 28.15
CA GLY A 519 22.69 8.35 29.04
C GLY A 519 23.83 9.37 29.14
N GLU A 520 24.86 9.08 29.95
CA GLU A 520 25.89 10.08 30.24
C GLU A 520 26.72 10.52 29.02
N PHE A 521 26.96 11.83 28.92
CA PHE A 521 27.90 12.38 27.94
C PHE A 521 29.34 12.10 28.39
N LEU A 522 30.04 11.28 27.61
CA LEU A 522 31.44 10.93 27.84
C LEU A 522 32.37 11.71 26.89
N ARG A 523 33.49 12.19 27.42
CA ARG A 523 34.62 12.75 26.66
C ARG A 523 35.89 12.12 27.20
N ASN A 524 36.75 11.56 26.33
CA ASN A 524 37.96 10.81 26.72
C ASN A 524 37.69 9.72 27.78
N ASN A 525 36.62 8.94 27.59
CA ASN A 525 36.14 7.89 28.50
C ASN A 525 35.84 8.33 29.95
N LYS A 526 35.51 9.62 30.16
CA LYS A 526 35.07 10.16 31.45
C LYS A 526 33.78 10.96 31.33
N SER A 527 32.97 10.97 32.38
CA SER A 527 31.79 11.81 32.48
C SER A 527 32.20 13.28 32.43
N TYR A 528 31.79 13.99 31.38
CA TYR A 528 32.22 15.38 31.19
C TYR A 528 31.58 16.31 32.22
N ALA A 529 30.36 16.01 32.68
CA ALA A 529 29.69 16.77 33.74
C ALA A 529 30.47 16.76 35.07
N SER A 530 31.03 15.60 35.45
CA SER A 530 31.91 15.50 36.64
C SER A 530 33.23 16.25 36.42
N THR A 531 33.84 16.09 35.25
CA THR A 531 35.10 16.76 34.89
C THR A 531 34.96 18.29 34.91
N LEU A 532 33.88 18.80 34.31
CA LEU A 532 33.49 20.21 34.32
C LEU A 532 33.31 20.75 35.74
N LYS A 533 32.70 19.96 36.63
CA LYS A 533 32.52 20.35 38.04
C LYS A 533 33.85 20.38 38.80
N GLU A 534 34.71 19.37 38.64
CA GLU A 534 36.05 19.35 39.25
C GLU A 534 36.93 20.52 38.78
N GLU A 535 36.80 20.94 37.52
CA GLU A 535 37.44 22.16 37.02
C GLU A 535 36.88 23.43 37.69
N ILE A 536 35.56 23.56 37.80
CA ILE A 536 34.90 24.74 38.41
C ILE A 536 35.25 24.85 39.91
N ASP A 537 35.07 23.76 40.67
CA ASP A 537 35.46 23.66 42.09
C ASP A 537 36.99 23.83 42.27
N GLY A 538 37.76 23.67 41.19
CA GLY A 538 39.20 23.86 41.16
C GLY A 538 39.70 25.28 40.87
N ARG A 539 38.83 26.22 40.46
CA ARG A 539 39.21 27.61 40.11
C ARG A 539 39.33 28.50 41.34
N ILE A 540 40.29 29.43 41.29
CA ILE A 540 40.34 30.56 42.22
C ILE A 540 39.81 31.80 41.48
N VAL A 541 38.60 32.21 41.82
CA VAL A 541 37.97 33.44 41.30
C VAL A 541 37.92 34.48 42.40
N ASN A 542 38.58 35.60 42.18
CA ASN A 542 38.51 36.77 43.04
C ASN A 542 38.05 37.99 42.21
N LYS A 543 37.55 39.05 42.83
CA LYS A 543 37.00 40.24 42.10
C LYS A 543 38.00 40.92 41.15
N THR A 544 39.29 40.59 41.25
CA THR A 544 40.40 41.21 40.52
C THR A 544 41.35 40.22 39.84
N VAL A 545 41.11 38.90 39.94
CA VAL A 545 42.00 37.83 39.44
C VAL A 545 41.20 36.56 39.12
N PHE A 546 41.40 36.00 37.93
CA PHE A 546 41.00 34.63 37.57
C PHE A 546 42.22 33.71 37.51
N ILE A 547 42.22 32.60 38.24
CA ILE A 547 43.25 31.55 38.13
C ILE A 547 42.59 30.20 37.91
N ASN A 548 42.85 29.60 36.75
CA ASN A 548 42.59 28.18 36.52
C ASN A 548 43.75 27.34 37.08
N LYS A 549 43.45 26.15 37.63
CA LYS A 549 44.35 25.35 38.47
C LYS A 549 45.67 24.98 37.78
N PHE A 550 45.63 24.78 36.46
CA PHE A 550 46.77 24.36 35.64
C PHE A 550 47.78 25.47 35.31
N ASP A 551 47.40 26.75 35.43
CA ASP A 551 48.30 27.91 35.23
C ASP A 551 48.75 28.53 36.58
N SER A 552 48.43 27.89 37.70
CA SER A 552 48.89 28.32 39.03
C SER A 552 50.42 28.17 39.14
N PRO A 553 51.16 29.18 39.60
CA PRO A 553 52.57 29.05 39.94
C PRO A 553 52.74 28.29 41.27
N ILE A 554 52.34 27.01 41.27
CA ILE A 554 52.62 26.07 42.35
C ILE A 554 54.14 26.03 42.48
N ARG A 555 54.64 26.47 43.64
CA ARG A 555 56.07 26.55 43.95
C ARG A 555 56.76 25.25 43.52
N ARG A 556 57.73 25.33 42.60
CA ARG A 556 58.73 24.28 42.40
C ARG A 556 59.39 24.01 43.75
N LYS A 557 58.94 22.98 44.47
CA LYS A 557 59.73 22.41 45.57
C LYS A 557 61.01 21.91 44.93
N LYS A 558 62.15 22.48 45.34
CA LYS A 558 63.45 21.89 45.05
C LYS A 558 63.52 20.55 45.77
N ASN A 559 63.63 19.48 44.99
CA ASN A 559 64.53 18.38 45.30
C ASN A 559 65.74 18.57 44.37
#